data_AF-C3XW81-F1
#
_entry.id   AF-C3XW81-F1
#
_cell.length_a   1.000
_cell.length_b   1.000
_cell.length_c   1.000
_cell.angle_alpha   90.00
_cell.angle_beta   90.00
_cell.angle_gamma   90.00
#
_symmetry.space_group_name_H-M   'P 1'
#
loop_
_entity.id
_entity.type
_entity.pdbx_description
1 polymer ?
#
loop_
_entity_poly.entity_id
_entity_poly.type
_entity_poly.pdbx_seq_one_letter_code
_entity_poly.pdbx_strand_id
1 'polypeptide(L)'
;MPTLAVSKAFVSTLGRAAKTFRPFSTSTNLSSPESKRVVVTGLGLVTPLGAGTKTVWSRLLNGECGVTAVQGPGYEKIPCQVAAHVPRGAEEGQFDADNFVSAADKRAMTDGMIFALAAADEALQDAKWKPESEEDSNMTGVAIGTGM
;
A
#
# COMPACT_ATOMS: atom_id res chain seq x y z
N MET A 1 -6.35 37.75 62.85
CA MET A 1 -7.18 38.95 62.60
C MET A 1 -6.23 40.09 62.26
N PRO A 2 -6.45 40.87 61.18
CA PRO A 2 -7.73 41.52 60.90
C PRO A 2 -8.42 41.10 59.59
N THR A 3 -9.71 41.38 59.60
CA THR A 3 -10.80 41.18 58.64
C THR A 3 -11.19 42.54 58.07
N LEU A 4 -11.56 42.63 56.78
CA LEU A 4 -12.47 43.64 56.15
C LEU A 4 -12.43 43.39 54.62
N ALA A 5 -13.43 42.79 53.93
CA ALA A 5 -14.79 43.26 53.61
C ALA A 5 -14.75 44.67 52.98
N VAL A 6 -15.27 45.01 51.78
CA VAL A 6 -16.58 44.82 51.09
C VAL A 6 -16.33 45.31 49.63
N SER A 7 -16.87 44.75 48.54
CA SER A 7 -18.18 45.15 47.98
C SER A 7 -18.53 44.38 46.70
N LYS A 8 -19.83 44.09 46.59
CA LYS A 8 -20.52 43.40 45.49
C LYS A 8 -21.00 44.39 44.43
N ALA A 9 -21.29 43.80 43.25
CA ALA A 9 -22.38 44.13 42.32
C ALA A 9 -22.03 44.97 41.07
N PHE A 10 -22.04 44.30 39.90
CA PHE A 10 -22.91 44.61 38.75
C PHE A 10 -22.73 43.49 37.68
N VAL A 11 -23.54 42.43 37.68
CA VAL A 11 -24.63 42.18 36.72
C VAL A 11 -24.34 42.71 35.30
N SER A 12 -24.06 41.82 34.34
CA SER A 12 -25.00 41.51 33.24
C SER A 12 -24.34 40.68 32.12
N THR A 13 -25.03 39.60 31.75
CA THR A 13 -25.23 39.10 30.38
C THR A 13 -24.01 38.71 29.54
N LEU A 14 -23.72 37.41 29.43
CA LEU A 14 -24.00 36.64 28.21
C LEU A 14 -23.76 35.15 28.47
N GLY A 15 -24.84 34.36 28.38
CA GLY A 15 -24.80 32.91 28.53
C GLY A 15 -23.96 32.27 27.43
N ARG A 16 -22.93 31.53 27.82
CA ARG A 16 -22.30 30.54 26.94
C ARG A 16 -23.03 29.22 27.11
N ALA A 17 -23.78 28.88 26.06
CA ALA A 17 -24.55 27.65 25.93
C ALA A 17 -23.72 26.44 26.37
N ALA A 18 -24.25 25.71 27.35
CA ALA A 18 -23.85 24.34 27.63
C ALA A 18 -23.99 23.55 26.33
N LYS A 19 -22.89 22.99 25.83
CA LYS A 19 -22.94 21.99 24.76
C LYS A 19 -23.61 20.76 25.34
N THR A 20 -24.92 20.68 25.17
CA THR A 20 -25.73 19.51 25.43
C THR A 20 -25.10 18.34 24.68
N PHE A 21 -24.61 17.35 25.43
CA PHE A 21 -24.21 16.06 24.92
C PHE A 21 -25.42 15.48 24.18
N ARG A 22 -25.37 15.48 22.85
CA ARG A 22 -26.39 14.83 22.03
C ARG A 22 -26.12 13.32 22.13
N PRO A 23 -27.01 12.50 22.72
CA PRO A 23 -26.90 11.07 22.55
C PRO A 23 -26.96 10.77 21.05
N PHE A 24 -26.05 9.91 20.60
CA PHE A 24 -26.00 9.42 19.22
C PHE A 24 -27.39 8.89 18.85
N SER A 25 -28.08 9.63 18.00
CA SER A 25 -29.42 9.33 17.53
C SER A 25 -29.35 8.08 16.65
N THR A 26 -30.10 7.05 17.00
CA THR A 26 -30.43 5.92 16.11
C THR A 26 -31.29 6.44 14.96
N SER A 27 -30.68 7.06 13.96
CA SER A 27 -31.38 7.47 12.74
C SER A 27 -31.38 6.32 11.74
N THR A 28 -32.53 5.65 11.67
CA THR A 28 -33.21 5.18 10.45
C THR A 28 -32.32 4.62 9.33
N ASN A 29 -32.46 3.31 9.10
CA ASN A 29 -32.10 2.57 7.90
C ASN A 29 -32.33 3.40 6.61
N LEU A 30 -31.29 4.08 6.13
CA LEU A 30 -31.04 4.13 4.70
C LEU A 30 -30.30 2.82 4.42
N SER A 31 -30.95 1.89 3.73
CA SER A 31 -30.25 0.74 3.15
C SER A 31 -29.33 1.26 2.04
N SER A 32 -28.17 1.81 2.44
CA SER A 32 -27.00 1.81 1.57
C SER A 32 -26.82 0.39 1.05
N PRO A 33 -26.42 0.17 -0.21
CA PRO A 33 -26.12 -1.17 -0.68
C PRO A 33 -25.22 -1.83 0.35
N GLU A 34 -25.67 -2.96 0.88
CA GLU A 34 -24.96 -3.66 1.95
C GLU A 34 -23.52 -3.84 1.49
N SER A 35 -22.58 -3.21 2.19
CA SER A 35 -21.19 -3.19 1.76
C SER A 35 -20.68 -4.62 1.76
N LYS A 36 -20.40 -5.18 0.57
CA LYS A 36 -19.86 -6.52 0.45
C LYS A 36 -18.53 -6.58 1.21
N ARG A 37 -18.34 -7.65 1.99
CA ARG A 37 -17.05 -7.92 2.63
C ARG A 37 -16.01 -8.26 1.56
N VAL A 38 -14.82 -7.68 1.69
CA VAL A 38 -13.68 -7.94 0.80
C VAL A 38 -12.61 -8.66 1.61
N VAL A 39 -11.97 -9.65 0.99
CA VAL A 39 -10.89 -10.44 1.57
C VAL A 39 -9.72 -10.50 0.60
N VAL A 40 -8.51 -10.69 1.12
CA VAL A 40 -7.30 -10.92 0.32
C VAL A 40 -7.13 -12.43 0.16
N THR A 41 -7.06 -12.90 -1.09
CA THR A 41 -6.95 -14.34 -1.41
C THR A 41 -5.60 -14.74 -1.98
N GLY A 42 -4.82 -13.79 -2.48
CA GLY A 42 -3.48 -14.05 -3.01
C GLY A 42 -2.59 -12.81 -2.91
N LEU A 43 -1.29 -13.06 -2.82
CA LEU A 43 -0.25 -12.04 -2.75
C LEU A 43 0.85 -12.33 -3.77
N GLY A 44 1.44 -11.26 -4.30
CA GLY A 44 2.60 -11.35 -5.17
C GLY A 44 3.54 -10.17 -4.94
N LEU A 45 4.84 -10.44 -4.88
CA LEU A 45 5.83 -9.48 -4.41
C LEU A 45 7.08 -9.51 -5.30
N VAL A 46 7.41 -8.35 -5.86
CA VAL A 46 8.71 -8.06 -6.50
C VAL A 46 9.31 -6.85 -5.80
N THR A 47 10.39 -7.06 -5.05
CA THR A 47 10.94 -6.08 -4.11
C THR A 47 12.47 -6.12 -4.09
N PRO A 48 13.14 -5.15 -3.45
CA PRO A 48 14.59 -5.23 -3.21
C PRO A 48 15.04 -6.41 -2.33
N LEU A 49 14.12 -7.02 -1.56
CA LEU A 49 14.40 -8.25 -0.83
C LEU A 49 14.27 -9.49 -1.71
N GLY A 50 13.78 -9.37 -2.95
CA GLY A 50 13.63 -10.48 -3.90
C GLY A 50 12.30 -10.47 -4.64
N ALA A 51 12.17 -11.44 -5.54
CA ALA A 51 10.90 -11.79 -6.18
C ALA A 51 10.33 -13.07 -5.54
N GLY A 52 9.02 -13.07 -5.27
CA GLY A 52 8.31 -14.17 -4.62
C GLY A 52 7.96 -13.88 -3.17
N THR A 53 6.68 -14.01 -2.84
CA THR A 53 6.08 -13.69 -1.55
C THR A 53 6.73 -14.44 -0.39
N LYS A 54 6.94 -15.75 -0.53
CA LYS A 54 7.56 -16.57 0.52
C LYS A 54 9.01 -16.15 0.79
N THR A 55 9.77 -15.92 -0.27
CA THR A 55 11.17 -15.50 -0.19
C THR A 55 11.28 -14.12 0.46
N VAL A 56 10.51 -13.16 -0.03
CA VAL A 56 10.48 -11.79 0.52
C VAL A 56 10.06 -11.80 1.99
N TRP A 57 9.01 -12.54 2.33
CA TRP A 57 8.52 -12.62 3.71
C TRP A 57 9.55 -13.25 4.66
N SER A 58 10.20 -14.34 4.24
CA SER A 58 11.26 -14.98 5.02
C SER A 58 12.42 -14.03 5.29
N ARG A 59 12.94 -13.38 4.24
CA ARG A 59 14.05 -12.41 4.34
C ARG A 59 13.68 -11.22 5.22
N LEU A 60 12.44 -10.72 5.11
CA LEU A 60 11.92 -9.65 5.95
C LEU A 60 11.91 -10.04 7.44
N LEU A 61 11.42 -11.24 7.77
CA LEU A 61 11.39 -11.74 9.15
C LEU A 61 12.80 -11.98 9.72
N ASN A 62 13.77 -12.30 8.86
CA ASN A 62 15.17 -12.44 9.24
C ASN A 62 15.90 -11.09 9.43
N GLY A 63 15.23 -9.96 9.17
CA GLY A 63 15.82 -8.63 9.29
C GLY A 63 16.82 -8.31 8.17
N GLU A 64 16.71 -8.99 7.03
CA GLU A 64 17.55 -8.69 5.86
C GLU A 64 17.19 -7.32 5.27
N CYS A 65 18.16 -6.67 4.61
CA CYS A 65 18.02 -5.34 4.04
C CYS A 65 18.46 -5.33 2.58
N GLY A 66 17.59 -4.88 1.68
CA GLY A 66 17.88 -4.76 0.25
C GLY A 66 18.52 -3.43 -0.17
N VAL A 67 18.88 -2.56 0.78
CA VAL A 67 19.53 -1.28 0.49
C VAL A 67 21.01 -1.51 0.25
N THR A 68 21.51 -1.03 -0.89
CA THR A 68 22.91 -1.12 -1.30
C THR A 68 23.43 0.24 -1.71
N ALA A 69 24.76 0.37 -1.82
CA ALA A 69 25.36 1.53 -2.46
C ALA A 69 24.90 1.58 -3.93
N VAL A 70 24.64 2.79 -4.44
CA VAL A 70 24.30 2.97 -5.86
C VAL A 70 25.53 2.65 -6.71
N GLN A 71 25.32 1.94 -7.82
CA GLN A 71 26.38 1.53 -8.73
C GLN A 71 26.22 2.23 -10.09
N GLY A 72 27.34 2.59 -10.71
CA GLY A 72 27.39 3.11 -12.07
C GLY A 72 28.01 4.51 -12.18
N PRO A 73 28.50 4.88 -13.38
CA PRO A 73 29.07 6.21 -13.60
C PRO A 73 27.99 7.29 -13.52
N GLY A 74 28.30 8.42 -12.88
CA GLY A 74 27.40 9.59 -12.80
C GLY A 74 26.71 9.79 -11.46
N TYR A 75 26.81 8.83 -10.54
CA TYR A 75 26.26 8.95 -9.18
C TYR A 75 27.22 9.67 -8.22
N GLU A 76 28.49 9.86 -8.56
CA GLU A 76 29.54 10.34 -7.64
C GLU A 76 29.27 11.74 -7.07
N LYS A 77 28.50 12.56 -7.78
CA LYS A 77 28.17 13.94 -7.41
C LYS A 77 26.80 14.09 -6.75
N ILE A 78 26.02 13.01 -6.64
CA ILE A 78 24.69 13.03 -6.04
C ILE A 78 24.84 12.86 -4.52
N PRO A 79 24.21 13.69 -3.66
CA PRO A 79 24.35 13.54 -2.21
C PRO A 79 23.87 12.18 -1.68
N CYS A 80 22.83 11.61 -2.27
CA CYS A 80 22.35 10.27 -1.93
C CYS A 80 23.15 9.21 -2.70
N GLN A 81 23.79 8.30 -1.95
CA GLN A 81 24.65 7.23 -2.49
C GLN A 81 24.10 5.83 -2.22
N VAL A 82 22.84 5.72 -1.81
CA VAL A 82 22.18 4.44 -1.49
C VAL A 82 20.87 4.31 -2.25
N ALA A 83 20.55 3.08 -2.65
CA ALA A 83 19.27 2.72 -3.27
C ALA A 83 18.93 1.26 -2.93
N ALA A 84 17.71 0.85 -3.23
CA ALA A 84 17.28 -0.53 -3.06
C ALA A 84 16.83 -1.06 -4.42
N HIS A 85 17.58 -2.00 -4.97
CA HIS A 85 17.34 -2.55 -6.31
C HIS A 85 16.70 -3.93 -6.19
N VAL A 86 15.75 -4.24 -7.08
CA VAL A 86 15.26 -5.61 -7.24
C VAL A 86 16.42 -6.48 -7.75
N PRO A 87 16.80 -7.56 -7.06
CA PRO A 87 17.89 -8.44 -7.51
C PRO A 87 17.49 -9.11 -8.82
N ARG A 88 18.40 -9.12 -9.80
CA ARG A 88 18.15 -9.65 -11.16
C ARG A 88 18.91 -10.95 -11.39
N GLY A 89 18.30 -11.86 -12.14
CA GLY A 89 18.89 -13.14 -12.51
C GLY A 89 17.88 -14.29 -12.40
N ALA A 90 18.35 -15.51 -12.68
CA ALA A 90 17.51 -16.71 -12.78
C ALA A 90 17.52 -17.58 -11.50
N GLU A 91 18.25 -17.17 -10.45
CA GLU A 91 18.30 -17.91 -9.20
C GLU A 91 17.09 -17.64 -8.31
N GLU A 92 16.87 -18.50 -7.30
CA GLU A 92 15.76 -18.35 -6.37
C GLU A 92 15.77 -16.99 -5.66
N GLY A 93 14.65 -16.29 -5.71
CA GLY A 93 14.51 -14.95 -5.14
C GLY A 93 15.08 -13.82 -5.99
N GLN A 94 15.67 -14.11 -7.15
CA GLN A 94 16.03 -13.12 -8.16
C GLN A 94 14.90 -12.95 -9.18
N PHE A 95 14.86 -11.78 -9.80
CA PHE A 95 13.87 -11.43 -10.81
C PHE A 95 14.43 -11.58 -12.22
N ASP A 96 13.85 -12.48 -13.00
CA ASP A 96 14.08 -12.61 -14.43
C ASP A 96 12.85 -12.17 -15.22
N ALA A 97 13.00 -11.10 -15.99
CA ALA A 97 11.92 -10.57 -16.82
C ALA A 97 11.57 -11.49 -18.01
N ASP A 98 12.49 -12.35 -18.48
CA ASP A 98 12.23 -13.26 -19.61
C ASP A 98 11.15 -14.30 -19.28
N ASN A 99 10.88 -14.54 -18.00
CA ASN A 99 9.82 -15.44 -17.55
C ASN A 99 8.41 -14.85 -17.70
N PHE A 100 8.28 -13.53 -17.85
CA PHE A 100 6.97 -12.84 -17.81
C PHE A 100 6.64 -12.09 -19.10
N VAL A 101 7.66 -11.62 -19.83
CA VAL A 101 7.47 -10.78 -21.01
C VAL A 101 8.41 -11.19 -22.13
N SER A 102 7.90 -11.18 -23.36
CA SER A 102 8.70 -11.48 -24.54
C SER A 102 9.76 -10.39 -24.78
N ALA A 103 10.83 -10.72 -25.50
CA ALA A 103 11.87 -9.74 -25.86
C ALA A 103 11.32 -8.57 -26.68
N ALA A 104 10.21 -8.75 -27.42
CA ALA A 104 9.55 -7.67 -28.14
C ALA A 104 8.85 -6.72 -27.16
N ASP A 105 8.07 -7.25 -26.21
CA ASP A 105 7.29 -6.46 -25.26
C ASP A 105 8.16 -5.72 -24.25
N LYS A 106 9.29 -6.31 -23.85
CA LYS A 106 10.28 -5.66 -22.97
C LYS A 106 10.74 -4.29 -23.47
N ARG A 107 10.80 -4.10 -24.79
CA ARG A 107 11.21 -2.81 -25.38
C ARG A 107 10.13 -1.73 -25.30
N ALA A 108 8.88 -2.15 -25.15
CA ALA A 108 7.72 -1.26 -25.08
C ALA A 108 7.25 -0.98 -23.64
N MET A 109 7.77 -1.72 -22.65
CA MET A 109 7.37 -1.62 -21.25
C MET A 109 8.46 -1.02 -20.37
N THR A 110 8.05 -0.31 -19.31
CA THR A 110 8.97 0.13 -18.26
C THR A 110 9.23 -1.00 -17.28
N ASP A 111 10.34 -0.93 -16.54
CA ASP A 111 10.65 -1.89 -15.47
C ASP A 111 9.50 -2.03 -14.46
N GLY A 112 8.86 -0.91 -14.09
CA GLY A 112 7.72 -0.92 -13.17
C GLY A 112 6.53 -1.71 -13.71
N MET A 113 6.24 -1.64 -15.02
CA MET A 113 5.16 -2.42 -15.64
C MET A 113 5.49 -3.92 -15.63
N ILE A 114 6.74 -4.26 -15.92
CA ILE A 114 7.22 -5.64 -15.93
C ILE A 114 7.15 -6.23 -14.51
N PHE A 115 7.56 -5.47 -13.48
CA PHE A 115 7.41 -5.88 -12.08
C PHE A 115 5.95 -6.07 -11.68
N ALA A 116 5.07 -5.15 -12.09
CA ALA A 116 3.65 -5.25 -11.79
C ALA A 116 3.02 -6.50 -12.42
N LEU A 117 3.40 -6.85 -13.66
CA LEU A 117 2.93 -8.06 -14.32
C LEU A 117 3.36 -9.32 -13.56
N ALA A 118 4.63 -9.39 -13.18
CA ALA A 118 5.15 -10.54 -12.44
C ALA A 118 4.52 -10.70 -11.05
N ALA A 119 4.35 -9.59 -10.33
CA ALA A 119 3.66 -9.61 -9.04
C ALA A 119 2.18 -9.99 -9.18
N ALA A 120 1.49 -9.53 -10.23
CA ALA A 120 0.11 -9.90 -10.50
C ALA A 120 -0.04 -11.39 -10.85
N ASP A 121 0.87 -11.95 -11.66
CA ASP A 121 0.89 -13.37 -12.00
C ASP A 121 1.06 -14.24 -10.74
N GLU A 122 2.02 -13.89 -9.86
CA GLU A 122 2.19 -14.58 -8.58
C GLU A 122 0.92 -14.49 -7.70
N ALA A 123 0.30 -13.30 -7.60
CA ALA A 123 -0.90 -13.10 -6.79
C ALA A 123 -2.09 -13.93 -7.30
N LEU A 124 -2.26 -14.04 -8.63
CA LEU A 124 -3.31 -14.85 -9.24
C LEU A 124 -3.07 -16.35 -8.99
N GLN A 125 -1.82 -16.81 -9.07
CA GLN A 125 -1.45 -18.19 -8.77
C GLN A 125 -1.68 -18.54 -7.30
N ASP A 126 -1.30 -17.66 -6.37
CA ASP A 126 -1.53 -17.85 -4.93
C ASP A 126 -3.04 -17.88 -4.60
N ALA A 127 -3.82 -16.99 -5.23
CA ALA A 127 -5.28 -16.98 -5.14
C ALA A 127 -5.94 -18.18 -5.83
N LYS A 128 -5.19 -18.94 -6.65
CA LYS A 128 -5.69 -19.98 -7.54
C LYS A 128 -6.83 -19.47 -8.43
N TRP A 129 -6.73 -18.22 -8.86
CA TRP A 129 -7.73 -17.55 -9.69
C TRP A 129 -7.25 -17.47 -11.13
N LYS A 130 -8.00 -18.12 -12.03
CA LYS A 130 -7.78 -18.06 -13.48
C LYS A 130 -9.15 -17.93 -14.16
N PRO A 131 -9.57 -16.73 -14.57
CA PRO A 131 -10.86 -16.55 -15.23
C PRO A 131 -10.83 -17.26 -16.59
N GLU A 132 -11.74 -18.21 -16.80
CA GLU A 132 -11.84 -18.98 -18.06
C GLU A 132 -13.13 -18.65 -18.82
N SER A 133 -14.20 -18.23 -18.13
CA SER A 133 -15.45 -17.80 -18.75
C SER A 133 -15.49 -16.28 -18.99
N GLU A 134 -16.38 -15.86 -19.90
CA GLU A 134 -16.65 -14.43 -20.14
C GLU A 134 -17.22 -13.75 -18.89
N GLU A 135 -18.05 -14.45 -18.12
CA GLU A 135 -18.60 -13.94 -16.86
C GLU A 135 -17.49 -13.71 -15.82
N ASP A 136 -16.60 -14.68 -15.63
CA ASP A 136 -15.46 -14.54 -14.71
C ASP A 136 -14.56 -13.36 -15.11
N SER A 137 -14.35 -13.18 -16.41
CA SER A 137 -13.55 -12.09 -16.96
C SER A 137 -14.22 -10.73 -16.70
N ASN A 138 -15.52 -10.62 -16.92
CA ASN A 138 -16.29 -9.39 -16.66
C ASN A 138 -16.37 -9.05 -15.17
N MET A 139 -16.29 -10.06 -14.29
CA MET A 139 -16.29 -9.89 -12.84
C MET A 139 -14.89 -9.69 -12.25
N THR A 140 -13.82 -9.79 -13.05
CA THR A 140 -12.43 -9.58 -12.63
C THR A 140 -11.92 -8.23 -13.11
N GLY A 141 -11.78 -7.28 -12.20
CA GLY A 141 -11.18 -5.96 -12.49
C GLY A 141 -9.69 -5.89 -12.13
N VAL A 142 -8.98 -4.96 -12.75
CA VAL A 142 -7.58 -4.63 -12.41
C VAL A 142 -7.49 -3.16 -12.05
N ALA A 143 -6.86 -2.86 -10.90
CA ALA A 143 -6.56 -1.50 -10.47
C ALA A 143 -5.11 -1.44 -10.00
N ILE A 144 -4.22 -0.93 -10.86
CA ILE A 144 -2.79 -0.79 -10.59
C ILE A 144 -2.40 0.68 -10.76
N GLY A 145 -1.70 1.23 -9.77
CA GLY A 145 -1.20 2.60 -9.78
C GLY A 145 0.32 2.62 -9.78
N THR A 146 0.90 3.68 -10.35
CA THR A 146 2.33 3.96 -10.28
C THR A 146 2.55 5.44 -9.96
N GLY A 147 3.58 5.72 -9.16
CA GLY A 147 4.08 7.06 -8.90
C GLY A 147 5.42 7.26 -9.61
N MET A 148 5.72 8.50 -10.02
CA MET A 148 7.03 8.90 -10.55
C MET A 148 7.66 9.98 -9.69
#